data_AF-A0A6C0EU06-F1
#
_entry.id   AF-A0A6C0EU06-F1
#
_cell.length_a   1.000
_cell.length_b   1.000
_cell.length_c   1.000
_cell.angle_alpha   90.00
_cell.angle_beta   90.00
_cell.angle_gamma   90.00
#
_symmetry.space_group_name_H-M   'P 1'
#
loop_
_entity.id
_entity.type
_entity.pdbx_description
1 polymer ?
#
loop_
_entity_poly.entity_id
_entity_poly.type
_entity_poly.pdbx_seq_one_letter_code
_entity_poly.pdbx_strand_id
1 'polypeptide(L)'
;MAGGLMQLVATGAQDIILTGNPSKTFFKSTYAKYTNFGMQKFVVNFEGSKTLRLSEESYFTFKIPRYADLLMDCYLSVELPNIFSPIMPPQQINPDCSNADDGRWIPYQFKWIENIGAKMISKIEITCGNQTLQEFSGDYLLAAVQRDFTAEKKALFDKMTGNVPELNDPGNAGTRVNSYPNAYYTPNPAGAEPSIRGRILYIPLNAWFGLKTQMAFPLVSLQYNELHINITMRPIQELFQIRDVLDSDPLNDYPYVAPNFNKYYMQFYRFLQTPPDVSLAVGSYVDTRTLWNSNIHLNCTYGFLSNEESRLFALQEQKYLIKQVKENVFYNVTGANKVELDSFGMVANYMFYFQRSDANLRNEWSNYTNWPYNYMPNDLTQAPTTGPPNETYPVIRYDASCNPHNVLIGPGVDVNGHLTCWMLTGDYNFENQKDILVTMALLLDGQYRENTQPGGVYNFIEKYVRTNGNAPDGLCCYNFCMNTSPFDLQPSGAINMSRFTTIEFELTTIVPPLDPLAQSMVICDPATGQIVGINKPTWRIYDYNYNLVVFEERINMITFVGGNAGLTYAT
;
A
#
# COMPACT_ATOMS: atom_id res chain seq x y z
N MET A 1 -47.69 21.92 -37.58
CA MET A 1 -46.86 22.62 -36.55
C MET A 1 -45.56 21.84 -36.43
N ALA A 2 -44.38 22.47 -36.46
CA ALA A 2 -43.12 21.75 -36.30
C ALA A 2 -43.03 21.12 -34.90
N GLY A 3 -42.51 19.89 -34.78
CA GLY A 3 -42.57 19.09 -33.54
C GLY A 3 -42.00 19.79 -32.29
N GLY A 4 -40.88 20.52 -32.42
CA GLY A 4 -40.31 21.28 -31.30
C GLY A 4 -41.17 22.46 -30.83
N LEU A 5 -41.95 23.06 -31.73
CA LEU A 5 -42.84 24.18 -31.39
C LEU A 5 -44.09 23.69 -30.65
N MET A 6 -44.55 22.47 -30.97
CA MET A 6 -45.65 21.82 -30.24
C MET A 6 -45.29 21.57 -28.76
N GLN A 7 -44.04 21.20 -28.46
CA GLN A 7 -43.56 21.02 -27.08
C GLN A 7 -43.51 22.35 -26.29
N LEU A 8 -43.16 23.46 -26.94
CA LEU A 8 -43.15 24.79 -26.30
C LEU A 8 -44.57 25.32 -26.01
N VAL A 9 -45.55 24.94 -26.83
CA VAL A 9 -46.95 25.36 -26.66
C VAL A 9 -47.66 24.53 -25.57
N ALA A 10 -47.17 23.32 -25.29
CA ALA A 10 -47.71 22.43 -24.27
C ALA A 10 -47.26 22.83 -22.85
N THR A 11 -47.67 24.01 -22.37
CA THR A 11 -47.39 24.49 -21.01
C THR A 11 -48.57 24.30 -20.05
N GLY A 12 -48.29 23.99 -18.79
CA GLY A 12 -49.26 23.78 -17.71
C GLY A 12 -48.75 24.26 -16.35
N ALA A 13 -49.57 24.05 -15.30
CA ALA A 13 -49.25 24.55 -13.96
C ALA A 13 -47.99 23.91 -13.32
N GLN A 14 -47.59 22.72 -13.76
CA GLN A 14 -46.38 22.03 -13.28
C GLN A 14 -45.09 22.68 -13.81
N ASP A 15 -45.15 23.35 -14.96
CA ASP A 15 -43.97 23.97 -15.58
C ASP A 15 -43.44 25.17 -14.81
N ILE A 16 -44.23 25.72 -13.87
CA ILE A 16 -43.80 26.79 -12.97
C ILE A 16 -42.60 26.36 -12.13
N ILE A 17 -42.51 25.07 -11.75
CA ILE A 17 -41.41 24.53 -10.94
C ILE A 17 -40.08 24.54 -11.71
N LEU A 18 -40.12 24.35 -13.03
CA LEU A 18 -38.91 24.15 -13.85
C LEU A 18 -38.57 25.35 -14.74
N THR A 19 -39.58 26.01 -15.30
CA THR A 19 -39.43 27.08 -16.31
C THR A 19 -40.18 28.36 -15.97
N GLY A 20 -40.85 28.43 -14.81
CA GLY A 20 -41.44 29.66 -14.30
C GLY A 20 -40.36 30.66 -13.87
N ASN A 21 -40.34 31.86 -14.47
CA ASN A 21 -39.33 32.89 -14.22
C ASN A 21 -37.88 32.35 -14.29
N PRO A 22 -37.42 31.92 -15.49
CA PRO A 22 -36.17 31.20 -15.63
C PRO A 22 -34.97 32.05 -15.20
N SER A 23 -34.17 31.53 -14.28
CA SER A 23 -32.96 32.18 -13.73
C SER A 23 -31.68 31.80 -14.45
N LYS A 24 -31.72 30.75 -15.29
CA LYS A 24 -30.58 30.22 -16.04
C LYS A 24 -31.01 29.89 -17.46
N THR A 25 -30.15 30.20 -18.43
CA THR A 25 -30.31 29.78 -19.82
C THR A 25 -29.19 28.82 -20.21
N PHE A 26 -29.52 27.79 -20.99
CA PHE A 26 -28.54 26.86 -21.55
C PHE A 26 -27.90 27.38 -22.85
N PHE A 27 -28.44 28.45 -23.43
CA PHE A 27 -28.04 28.94 -24.75
C PHE A 27 -27.08 30.14 -24.70
N LYS A 28 -26.75 30.63 -23.50
CA LYS A 28 -25.76 31.71 -23.30
C LYS A 28 -25.01 31.54 -21.98
N SER A 29 -23.71 31.33 -22.06
CA SER A 29 -22.83 31.25 -20.89
C SER A 29 -22.34 32.63 -20.46
N THR A 30 -22.52 32.98 -19.18
CA THR A 30 -21.82 34.09 -18.52
C THR A 30 -20.55 33.55 -17.87
N TYR A 31 -19.42 34.23 -18.05
CA TYR A 31 -18.16 33.90 -17.36
C TYR A 31 -17.76 35.01 -16.38
N ALA A 32 -17.10 34.64 -15.29
CA ALA A 32 -16.52 35.59 -14.35
C ALA A 32 -15.11 35.99 -14.81
N LYS A 33 -14.75 37.27 -14.67
CA LYS A 33 -13.36 37.73 -14.86
C LYS A 33 -12.56 37.33 -13.61
N TYR A 34 -11.38 36.75 -13.81
CA TYR A 34 -10.47 36.34 -12.74
C TYR A 34 -9.33 37.36 -12.57
N THR A 35 -8.65 37.34 -11.43
CA THR A 35 -7.45 38.17 -11.17
C THR A 35 -6.26 37.64 -11.98
N ASN A 36 -5.35 38.50 -12.41
CA ASN A 36 -4.22 38.04 -13.22
C ASN A 36 -3.20 37.27 -12.35
N PHE A 37 -2.83 36.06 -12.78
CA PHE A 37 -1.84 35.23 -12.10
C PHE A 37 -0.96 34.48 -13.10
N GLY A 38 0.24 34.11 -12.66
CA GLY A 38 1.18 33.26 -13.41
C GLY A 38 1.53 32.00 -12.62
N MET A 39 1.92 30.93 -13.32
CA MET A 39 2.39 29.69 -12.68
C MET A 39 3.74 29.30 -13.25
N GLN A 40 4.67 28.89 -12.38
CA GLN A 40 5.96 28.35 -12.79
C GLN A 40 6.38 27.20 -11.87
N LYS A 41 7.03 26.19 -12.46
CA LYS A 41 7.60 25.06 -11.72
C LYS A 41 9.04 25.35 -11.36
N PHE A 42 9.40 25.08 -10.11
CA PHE A 42 10.77 25.19 -9.61
C PHE A 42 11.20 23.88 -8.96
N VAL A 43 12.49 23.55 -9.15
CA VAL A 43 13.16 22.44 -8.49
C VAL A 43 13.72 22.96 -7.16
N VAL A 44 13.30 22.38 -6.04
CA VAL A 44 13.89 22.62 -4.73
C VAL A 44 14.82 21.46 -4.42
N ASN A 45 16.12 21.75 -4.43
CA ASN A 45 17.15 20.75 -4.15
C ASN A 45 17.32 20.53 -2.65
N PHE A 46 17.64 19.29 -2.28
CA PHE A 46 18.09 18.98 -0.92
C PHE A 46 19.54 19.44 -0.71
N GLU A 47 19.80 20.06 0.44
CA GLU A 47 21.13 20.46 0.89
C GLU A 47 21.71 19.35 1.79
N GLY A 48 22.47 18.41 1.20
CA GLY A 48 23.09 17.31 1.93
C GLY A 48 23.39 16.09 1.06
N SER A 49 23.68 14.94 1.70
CA SER A 49 23.86 13.68 0.99
C SER A 49 22.52 13.15 0.48
N LYS A 50 22.39 12.97 -0.84
CA LYS A 50 21.18 12.44 -1.50
C LYS A 50 21.16 10.90 -1.56
N THR A 51 21.77 10.25 -0.58
CA THR A 51 21.91 8.79 -0.53
C THR A 51 20.94 8.20 0.49
N LEU A 52 20.22 7.15 0.10
CA LEU A 52 19.38 6.38 1.02
C LEU A 52 20.23 5.42 1.85
N ARG A 53 19.89 5.25 3.12
CA ARG A 53 20.51 4.29 4.03
C ARG A 53 19.93 2.89 3.80
N LEU A 54 20.76 1.87 4.03
CA LEU A 54 20.41 0.47 3.75
C LEU A 54 19.39 -0.11 4.74
N SER A 55 19.66 0.07 6.03
CA SER A 55 18.91 -0.57 7.13
C SER A 55 18.35 0.44 8.15
N GLU A 56 18.55 1.74 7.91
CA GLU A 56 18.02 2.82 8.75
C GLU A 56 17.18 3.76 7.90
N GLU A 57 16.26 4.48 8.54
CA GLU A 57 15.49 5.54 7.89
C GLU A 57 16.39 6.71 7.48
N SER A 58 16.03 7.35 6.38
CA SER A 58 16.75 8.52 5.84
C SER A 58 15.87 9.76 5.93
N TYR A 59 16.41 10.85 6.47
CA TYR A 59 15.66 12.09 6.73
C TYR A 59 16.07 13.18 5.75
N PHE A 60 15.09 13.78 5.07
CA PHE A 60 15.29 14.85 4.11
C PHE A 60 14.42 16.07 4.48
N THR A 61 15.06 17.18 4.82
CA THR A 61 14.39 18.45 5.10
C THR A 61 14.54 19.39 3.90
N PHE A 62 13.42 19.80 3.33
CA PHE A 62 13.37 20.77 2.25
C PHE A 62 12.88 22.12 2.78
N LYS A 63 13.76 23.11 2.74
CA LYS A 63 13.39 24.50 2.96
C LYS A 63 12.76 25.06 1.69
N ILE A 64 11.49 25.48 1.76
CA ILE A 64 10.79 26.01 0.61
C ILE A 64 11.21 27.46 0.35
N PRO A 65 11.89 27.76 -0.77
CA PRO A 65 12.28 29.12 -1.10
C PRO A 65 11.06 29.96 -1.49
N ARG A 66 11.08 31.24 -1.11
CA ARG A 66 10.03 32.21 -1.43
C ARG A 66 10.25 32.82 -2.82
N TYR A 67 10.15 32.01 -3.86
CA TYR A 67 10.26 32.48 -5.25
C TYR A 67 9.00 33.20 -5.75
N ALA A 68 7.83 32.94 -5.15
CA ALA A 68 6.55 33.51 -5.51
C ALA A 68 5.64 33.72 -4.29
N ASP A 69 4.41 34.19 -4.53
CA ASP A 69 3.43 34.51 -3.49
C ASP A 69 2.71 33.27 -2.92
N LEU A 70 2.45 32.26 -3.76
CA LEU A 70 1.71 31.04 -3.40
C LEU A 70 2.51 29.77 -3.74
N LEU A 71 2.33 28.72 -2.94
CA LEU A 71 2.76 27.35 -3.23
C LEU A 71 1.54 26.48 -3.49
N MET A 72 1.50 25.83 -4.65
CA MET A 72 0.41 24.95 -5.08
C MET A 72 0.80 23.48 -4.89
N ASP A 73 1.31 22.83 -5.93
CA ASP A 73 1.53 21.38 -5.87
C ASP A 73 3.01 21.07 -5.68
N CYS A 74 3.31 20.03 -4.89
CA CYS A 74 4.66 19.54 -4.64
C CYS A 74 4.77 18.06 -5.01
N TYR A 75 5.78 17.72 -5.80
CA TYR A 75 6.09 16.36 -6.22
C TYR A 75 7.50 15.97 -5.78
N LEU A 76 7.64 14.91 -5.00
CA LEU A 76 8.93 14.32 -4.66
C LEU A 76 9.46 13.51 -5.84
N SER A 77 10.66 13.84 -6.30
CA SER A 77 11.31 13.15 -7.40
C SER A 77 12.46 12.29 -6.89
N VAL A 78 12.43 11.00 -7.22
CA VAL A 78 13.39 9.98 -6.74
C VAL A 78 13.83 9.13 -7.92
N GLU A 79 15.13 9.00 -8.15
CA GLU A 79 15.70 8.19 -9.22
C GLU A 79 15.96 6.76 -8.75
N LEU A 80 15.33 5.76 -9.39
CA LEU A 80 15.62 4.35 -9.19
C LEU A 80 16.85 3.92 -10.01
N PRO A 81 17.73 3.05 -9.49
CA PRO A 81 18.89 2.57 -10.21
C PRO A 81 18.50 1.48 -11.22
N ASN A 82 19.39 1.19 -12.17
CA ASN A 82 19.30 -0.04 -12.94
C ASN A 82 19.56 -1.24 -12.03
N ILE A 83 18.71 -2.26 -12.11
CA ILE A 83 18.85 -3.48 -11.33
C ILE A 83 19.22 -4.65 -12.23
N PHE A 84 20.24 -5.40 -11.80
CA PHE A 84 20.69 -6.64 -12.42
C PHE A 84 20.38 -7.78 -11.46
N SER A 85 19.50 -8.70 -11.83
CA SER A 85 19.18 -9.87 -10.99
C SER A 85 19.96 -11.09 -11.47
N PRO A 86 21.02 -11.51 -10.77
CA PRO A 86 21.85 -12.63 -11.19
C PRO A 86 21.16 -13.99 -11.03
N ILE A 87 21.79 -15.04 -11.57
CA ILE A 87 21.42 -16.44 -11.36
C ILE A 87 22.51 -17.09 -10.51
N MET A 88 22.14 -17.64 -9.35
CA MET A 88 23.06 -18.35 -8.49
C MET A 88 23.44 -19.70 -9.13
N PRO A 89 24.75 -20.01 -9.27
CA PRO A 89 25.19 -21.31 -9.75
C PRO A 89 24.88 -22.43 -8.75
N PRO A 90 24.72 -23.67 -9.23
CA PRO A 90 24.49 -24.82 -8.37
C PRO A 90 25.70 -25.09 -7.49
N GLN A 91 25.46 -25.26 -6.19
CA GLN A 91 26.49 -25.71 -5.25
C GLN A 91 26.57 -27.24 -5.26
N GLN A 92 27.75 -27.79 -4.93
CA GLN A 92 27.89 -29.23 -4.78
C GLN A 92 27.06 -29.70 -3.58
N ILE A 93 26.29 -30.77 -3.77
CA ILE A 93 25.51 -31.41 -2.71
C ILE A 93 26.50 -31.94 -1.65
N ASN A 94 26.51 -31.33 -0.47
CA ASN A 94 27.30 -31.83 0.65
C ASN A 94 26.42 -32.75 1.52
N PRO A 95 26.66 -34.06 1.56
CA PRO A 95 25.80 -35.01 2.26
C PRO A 95 25.75 -34.84 3.80
N ASP A 96 26.67 -34.05 4.37
CA ASP A 96 26.77 -33.84 5.83
C ASP A 96 26.07 -32.55 6.32
N CYS A 97 25.39 -31.79 5.45
CA CYS A 97 24.72 -30.54 5.80
C CYS A 97 23.22 -30.62 5.47
N SER A 98 22.35 -30.31 6.43
CA SER A 98 20.88 -30.28 6.26
C SER A 98 20.37 -29.18 5.32
N ASN A 99 21.26 -28.31 4.82
CA ASN A 99 20.96 -27.17 3.95
C ASN A 99 21.69 -27.31 2.60
N ALA A 100 21.84 -28.53 2.09
CA ALA A 100 22.48 -28.76 0.80
C ALA A 100 21.52 -28.37 -0.33
N ASP A 101 21.87 -27.32 -1.08
CA ASP A 101 21.18 -26.94 -2.33
C ASP A 101 21.00 -28.17 -3.25
N ASP A 102 19.84 -28.27 -3.91
CA ASP A 102 19.45 -29.38 -4.80
C ASP A 102 20.27 -29.45 -6.13
N GLY A 103 21.45 -28.83 -6.17
CA GLY A 103 22.31 -28.77 -7.35
C GLY A 103 21.69 -28.02 -8.54
N ARG A 104 20.71 -27.14 -8.28
CA ARG A 104 19.98 -26.37 -9.31
C ARG A 104 20.51 -24.95 -9.47
N TRP A 105 20.32 -24.39 -10.67
CA TRP A 105 20.51 -22.95 -10.91
C TRP A 105 19.29 -22.19 -10.40
N ILE A 106 19.48 -21.21 -9.52
CA ILE A 106 18.36 -20.49 -8.89
C ILE A 106 18.51 -18.99 -9.15
N PRO A 107 17.54 -18.35 -9.84
CA PRO A 107 17.55 -16.91 -10.04
C PRO A 107 17.06 -16.14 -8.80
N TYR A 108 17.66 -14.99 -8.51
CA TYR A 108 17.19 -14.12 -7.42
C TYR A 108 15.82 -13.48 -7.69
N GLN A 109 15.45 -13.30 -8.96
CA GLN A 109 14.18 -12.68 -9.41
C GLN A 109 13.81 -11.42 -8.65
N PHE A 110 14.70 -10.43 -8.62
CA PHE A 110 14.50 -9.17 -7.89
C PHE A 110 13.18 -8.49 -8.27
N LYS A 111 12.41 -8.05 -7.28
CA LYS A 111 11.16 -7.29 -7.49
C LYS A 111 11.15 -6.07 -6.58
N TRP A 112 10.75 -4.91 -7.10
CA TRP A 112 10.42 -3.78 -6.24
C TRP A 112 9.07 -4.05 -5.56
N ILE A 113 8.86 -3.52 -4.35
CA ILE A 113 7.57 -3.66 -3.67
C ILE A 113 6.45 -2.99 -4.47
N GLU A 114 5.23 -3.50 -4.31
CA GLU A 114 4.05 -2.85 -4.86
C GLU A 114 3.85 -1.46 -4.28
N ASN A 115 3.46 -0.52 -5.13
CA ASN A 115 3.30 0.89 -4.78
C ASN A 115 4.55 1.54 -4.17
N ILE A 116 5.73 1.17 -4.67
CA ILE A 116 7.03 1.64 -4.16
C ILE A 116 7.09 3.15 -3.91
N GLY A 117 6.57 3.99 -4.81
CA GLY A 117 6.65 5.44 -4.62
C GLY A 117 5.93 5.95 -3.36
N ALA A 118 4.77 5.37 -3.02
CA ALA A 118 4.08 5.74 -1.78
C ALA A 118 4.71 5.04 -0.57
N LYS A 119 4.97 3.73 -0.67
CA LYS A 119 5.49 2.92 0.44
C LYS A 119 6.93 3.28 0.85
N MET A 120 7.73 3.83 -0.06
CA MET A 120 9.09 4.30 0.25
C MET A 120 9.10 5.45 1.26
N ILE A 121 8.00 6.21 1.35
CA ILE A 121 7.85 7.29 2.31
C ILE A 121 7.32 6.71 3.62
N SER A 122 8.12 6.79 4.67
CA SER A 122 7.71 6.45 6.03
C SER A 122 6.77 7.53 6.57
N LYS A 123 7.19 8.81 6.50
CA LYS A 123 6.46 9.94 7.06
C LYS A 123 6.76 11.25 6.34
N ILE A 124 5.75 12.10 6.21
CA ILE A 124 5.84 13.47 5.71
C ILE A 124 5.36 14.41 6.81
N GLU A 125 6.16 15.41 7.14
CA GLU A 125 5.80 16.48 8.06
C GLU A 125 5.91 17.83 7.37
N ILE A 126 4.89 18.65 7.53
CA ILE A 126 4.85 20.00 6.98
C ILE A 126 4.88 20.97 8.16
N THR A 127 6.00 21.65 8.33
CA THR A 127 6.25 22.52 9.48
C THR A 127 6.42 23.97 9.06
N CYS A 128 5.90 24.88 9.86
CA CYS A 128 6.06 26.31 9.66
C CYS A 128 6.56 26.94 10.96
N GLY A 129 7.78 27.46 10.95
CA GLY A 129 8.46 27.87 12.19
C GLY A 129 8.57 26.68 13.16
N ASN A 130 7.99 26.81 14.35
CA ASN A 130 8.04 25.78 15.41
C ASN A 130 6.78 24.89 15.47
N GLN A 131 5.82 25.04 14.55
CA GLN A 131 4.57 24.29 14.57
C GLN A 131 4.49 23.29 13.41
N THR A 132 4.02 22.08 13.71
CA THR A 132 3.64 21.06 12.73
C THR A 132 2.21 21.34 12.28
N LEU A 133 2.02 21.62 10.98
CA LEU A 133 0.71 21.93 10.41
C LEU A 133 -0.04 20.66 9.99
N GLN A 134 0.69 19.72 9.39
CA GLN A 134 0.16 18.44 8.97
C GLN A 134 1.28 17.38 9.01
N GLU A 135 0.88 16.18 9.39
CA GLU A 135 1.71 14.98 9.38
C GLU A 135 0.88 13.85 8.76
N PHE A 136 1.50 13.03 7.91
CA PHE A 136 0.88 11.82 7.34
C PHE A 136 1.97 10.90 6.77
N SER A 137 1.66 9.60 6.67
CA SER A 137 2.55 8.59 6.10
C SER A 137 2.33 8.37 4.60
N GLY A 138 3.27 7.65 3.98
CA GLY A 138 3.08 7.13 2.64
C GLY A 138 1.92 6.13 2.53
N ASP A 139 1.58 5.44 3.62
CA ASP A 139 0.46 4.51 3.70
C ASP A 139 -0.89 5.23 3.63
N TYR A 140 -1.04 6.33 4.37
CA TYR A 140 -2.20 7.20 4.24
C TYR A 140 -2.31 7.82 2.84
N LEU A 141 -1.20 8.30 2.28
CA LEU A 141 -1.17 8.89 0.94
C LEU A 141 -1.69 7.89 -0.11
N LEU A 142 -1.25 6.64 -0.04
CA LEU A 142 -1.76 5.56 -0.87
C LEU A 142 -3.26 5.33 -0.66
N ALA A 143 -3.68 5.17 0.60
CA ALA A 143 -5.06 4.87 0.94
C ALA A 143 -6.03 5.97 0.47
N ALA A 144 -5.66 7.24 0.67
CA ALA A 144 -6.44 8.39 0.24
C ALA A 144 -6.59 8.44 -1.29
N VAL A 145 -5.51 8.18 -2.04
CA VAL A 145 -5.57 8.10 -3.51
C VAL A 145 -6.46 6.94 -3.97
N GLN A 146 -6.30 5.76 -3.37
CA GLN A 146 -7.07 4.57 -3.74
C GLN A 146 -8.57 4.72 -3.43
N ARG A 147 -8.93 5.44 -2.36
CA ARG A 147 -10.31 5.69 -1.95
C ARG A 147 -10.98 6.78 -2.78
N ASP A 148 -10.31 7.90 -3.03
CA ASP A 148 -10.98 9.11 -3.52
C ASP A 148 -10.74 9.45 -4.99
N PHE A 149 -9.73 8.86 -5.64
CA PHE A 149 -9.40 9.18 -7.02
C PHE A 149 -10.15 8.27 -8.01
N THR A 150 -10.49 8.81 -9.18
CA THR A 150 -11.06 8.02 -10.27
C THR A 150 -10.03 7.06 -10.86
N ALA A 151 -10.49 6.02 -11.55
CA ALA A 151 -9.63 4.99 -12.13
C ALA A 151 -8.54 5.56 -13.06
N GLU A 152 -8.84 6.58 -13.86
CA GLU A 152 -7.87 7.18 -14.80
C GLU A 152 -6.77 7.94 -14.07
N LYS A 153 -7.13 8.69 -13.02
CA LYS A 153 -6.17 9.44 -12.21
C LYS A 153 -5.34 8.51 -11.33
N LYS A 154 -5.94 7.45 -10.80
CA LYS A 154 -5.24 6.37 -10.10
C LYS A 154 -4.23 5.67 -11.01
N ALA A 155 -4.63 5.28 -12.23
CA ALA A 155 -3.71 4.66 -13.19
C ALA A 155 -2.54 5.58 -13.59
N LEU A 156 -2.76 6.90 -13.66
CA LEU A 156 -1.67 7.86 -13.85
C LEU A 156 -0.77 7.94 -12.61
N PHE A 157 -1.36 7.97 -11.42
CA PHE A 157 -0.61 7.92 -10.16
C PHE A 157 0.28 6.67 -10.09
N ASP A 158 -0.25 5.49 -10.40
CA ASP A 158 0.49 4.23 -10.43
C ASP A 158 1.70 4.29 -11.39
N LYS A 159 1.53 4.91 -12.56
CA LYS A 159 2.64 5.13 -13.51
C LYS A 159 3.69 6.09 -12.98
N MET A 160 3.29 7.17 -12.31
CA MET A 160 4.20 8.17 -11.76
C MET A 160 4.97 7.65 -10.53
N THR A 161 4.34 6.83 -9.69
CA THR A 161 4.92 6.28 -8.46
C THR A 161 5.58 4.90 -8.64
N GLY A 162 5.54 4.35 -9.85
CA GLY A 162 6.24 3.10 -10.19
C GLY A 162 5.48 1.82 -9.82
N ASN A 163 4.18 1.89 -9.59
CA ASN A 163 3.32 0.71 -9.45
C ASN A 163 2.97 0.13 -10.82
N VAL A 164 3.98 -0.37 -11.53
CA VAL A 164 3.83 -0.95 -12.87
C VAL A 164 4.44 -2.36 -12.91
N PRO A 165 3.89 -3.28 -13.73
CA PRO A 165 4.40 -4.65 -13.88
C PRO A 165 5.91 -4.73 -14.13
N GLU A 166 6.49 -3.75 -14.84
CA GLU A 166 7.92 -3.70 -15.11
C GLU A 166 8.81 -3.61 -13.85
N LEU A 167 8.26 -3.13 -12.73
CA LEU A 167 8.99 -2.96 -11.46
C LEU A 167 8.58 -4.02 -10.42
N ASN A 168 7.28 -4.27 -10.25
CA ASN A 168 6.76 -5.18 -9.22
C ASN A 168 6.60 -6.64 -9.70
N ASP A 169 6.33 -6.87 -10.99
CA ASP A 169 6.26 -8.21 -11.57
C ASP A 169 6.95 -8.33 -12.95
N PRO A 170 8.30 -8.23 -12.99
CA PRO A 170 9.05 -8.20 -14.26
C PRO A 170 8.88 -9.47 -15.11
N GLY A 171 8.46 -10.59 -14.50
CA GLY A 171 8.22 -11.86 -15.18
C GLY A 171 6.98 -11.88 -16.08
N ASN A 172 6.02 -10.99 -15.82
CA ASN A 172 4.79 -10.84 -16.60
C ASN A 172 4.66 -9.46 -17.27
N ALA A 173 5.75 -8.69 -17.31
CA ALA A 173 5.78 -7.39 -17.94
C ALA A 173 5.93 -7.49 -19.47
N GLY A 174 5.13 -6.71 -20.21
CA GLY A 174 5.19 -6.62 -21.67
C GLY A 174 4.63 -7.87 -22.36
N THR A 175 5.45 -8.56 -23.13
CA THR A 175 5.09 -9.80 -23.84
C THR A 175 5.47 -11.08 -23.08
N ARG A 176 6.04 -10.94 -21.88
CA ARG A 176 6.52 -12.06 -21.07
C ARG A 176 5.36 -12.72 -20.33
N VAL A 177 5.41 -14.04 -20.23
CA VAL A 177 4.48 -14.85 -19.42
C VAL A 177 5.33 -15.76 -18.55
N ASN A 178 5.31 -15.53 -17.23
CA ASN A 178 6.09 -16.24 -16.22
C ASN A 178 7.59 -16.38 -16.56
N SER A 179 8.16 -15.35 -17.22
CA SER A 179 9.53 -15.39 -17.74
C SER A 179 10.33 -14.19 -17.25
N TYR A 180 10.99 -14.34 -16.09
CA TYR A 180 11.74 -13.25 -15.46
C TYR A 180 13.03 -12.89 -16.25
N PRO A 181 13.33 -11.59 -16.48
CA PRO A 181 14.53 -11.15 -17.18
C PRO A 181 15.79 -11.23 -16.30
N ASN A 182 16.39 -12.41 -16.17
CA ASN A 182 17.62 -12.58 -15.39
C ASN A 182 18.85 -11.98 -16.09
N ALA A 183 19.74 -11.37 -15.31
CA ALA A 183 21.06 -10.95 -15.78
C ALA A 183 22.06 -12.11 -15.60
N TYR A 184 22.87 -12.37 -16.63
CA TYR A 184 23.91 -13.40 -16.58
C TYR A 184 25.26 -12.79 -16.97
N TYR A 185 26.35 -13.40 -16.49
CA TYR A 185 27.71 -12.96 -16.83
C TYR A 185 27.92 -12.96 -18.36
N THR A 186 28.53 -11.89 -18.86
CA THR A 186 28.89 -11.74 -20.27
C THR A 186 30.30 -11.16 -20.39
N PRO A 187 31.10 -11.62 -21.36
CA PRO A 187 32.42 -11.04 -21.64
C PRO A 187 32.34 -9.67 -22.36
N ASN A 188 31.14 -9.20 -22.73
CA ASN A 188 30.99 -7.91 -23.39
C ASN A 188 31.37 -6.76 -22.43
N PRO A 189 32.27 -5.84 -22.82
CA PRO A 189 32.64 -4.69 -21.99
C PRO A 189 31.46 -3.78 -21.61
N ALA A 190 30.37 -3.76 -22.40
CA ALA A 190 29.15 -3.04 -22.06
C ALA A 190 28.33 -3.70 -20.93
N GLY A 191 28.66 -4.95 -20.57
CA GLY A 191 27.99 -5.71 -19.53
C GLY A 191 26.69 -6.37 -19.96
N ALA A 192 26.00 -6.98 -19.00
CA ALA A 192 24.70 -7.62 -19.20
C ALA A 192 23.60 -6.57 -19.36
N GLU A 193 22.48 -6.94 -20.00
CA GLU A 193 21.28 -6.09 -20.00
C GLU A 193 20.67 -6.07 -18.58
N PRO A 194 20.26 -4.90 -18.05
CA PRO A 194 19.59 -4.82 -16.75
C PRO A 194 18.25 -5.56 -16.76
N SER A 195 17.98 -6.29 -15.68
CA SER A 195 16.69 -6.94 -15.42
C SER A 195 15.56 -5.93 -15.31
N ILE A 196 15.83 -4.82 -14.62
CA ILE A 196 14.91 -3.69 -14.45
C ILE A 196 15.67 -2.41 -14.75
N ARG A 197 15.15 -1.60 -15.68
CA ARG A 197 15.73 -0.30 -16.01
C ARG A 197 15.32 0.76 -14.98
N GLY A 198 16.29 1.55 -14.57
CA GLY A 198 16.12 2.70 -13.69
C GLY A 198 15.23 3.77 -14.32
N ARG A 199 14.53 4.52 -13.49
CA ARG A 199 13.61 5.59 -13.89
C ARG A 199 13.41 6.58 -12.75
N ILE A 200 12.96 7.78 -13.08
CA ILE A 200 12.59 8.79 -12.07
C ILE A 200 11.13 8.60 -11.70
N LEU A 201 10.86 8.45 -10.42
CA LEU A 201 9.52 8.45 -9.84
C LEU A 201 9.13 9.89 -9.50
N TYR A 202 7.86 10.23 -9.72
CA TYR A 202 7.27 11.52 -9.36
C TYR A 202 6.12 11.28 -8.38
N ILE A 203 6.40 11.39 -7.08
CA ILE A 203 5.45 11.08 -6.02
C ILE A 203 4.75 12.37 -5.58
N PRO A 204 3.44 12.54 -5.82
CA PRO A 204 2.74 13.74 -5.38
C PRO A 204 2.55 13.71 -3.87
N LEU A 205 2.88 14.79 -3.16
CA LEU A 205 2.73 14.84 -1.70
C LEU A 205 1.26 14.91 -1.25
N ASN A 206 0.34 15.39 -2.12
CA ASN A 206 -1.10 15.49 -1.84
C ASN A 206 -1.46 16.17 -0.51
N ALA A 207 -0.62 17.10 -0.05
CA ALA A 207 -0.94 17.97 1.08
C ALA A 207 -2.19 18.82 0.77
N TRP A 208 -2.81 19.40 1.81
CA TRP A 208 -4.06 20.17 1.67
C TRP A 208 -4.00 21.28 0.61
N PHE A 209 -2.81 21.85 0.39
CA PHE A 209 -2.58 22.95 -0.55
C PHE A 209 -2.30 22.51 -1.99
N GLY A 210 -2.08 21.21 -2.24
CA GLY A 210 -1.71 20.65 -3.54
C GLY A 210 -2.82 19.90 -4.29
N LEU A 211 -4.05 19.87 -3.75
CA LEU A 211 -5.18 19.17 -4.38
C LEU A 211 -6.14 20.14 -5.07
N LYS A 212 -6.31 21.34 -4.51
CA LYS A 212 -7.21 22.36 -5.04
C LYS A 212 -6.58 23.74 -4.94
N THR A 213 -6.68 24.50 -6.03
CA THR A 213 -6.00 25.81 -6.16
C THR A 213 -6.46 26.85 -5.14
N GLN A 214 -7.71 26.77 -4.65
CA GLN A 214 -8.21 27.68 -3.61
C GLN A 214 -7.60 27.43 -2.23
N MET A 215 -6.86 26.34 -2.04
CA MET A 215 -6.17 25.99 -0.79
C MET A 215 -4.67 26.22 -0.87
N ALA A 216 -4.18 26.84 -1.96
CA ALA A 216 -2.77 27.10 -2.17
C ALA A 216 -2.15 27.83 -0.96
N PHE A 217 -0.97 27.40 -0.57
CA PHE A 217 -0.33 27.87 0.65
C PHE A 217 0.26 29.28 0.43
N PRO A 218 -0.18 30.31 1.18
CA PRO A 218 0.25 31.68 0.94
C PRO A 218 1.62 31.96 1.56
N LEU A 219 2.68 31.85 0.76
CA LEU A 219 4.04 32.18 1.17
C LEU A 219 4.21 33.67 1.48
N VAL A 220 3.47 34.54 0.79
CA VAL A 220 3.50 36.01 1.02
C VAL A 220 3.03 36.40 2.43
N SER A 221 2.13 35.61 3.02
CA SER A 221 1.62 35.83 4.38
C SER A 221 2.59 35.39 5.47
N LEU A 222 3.72 34.76 5.11
CA LEU A 222 4.77 34.35 6.03
C LEU A 222 5.99 35.25 5.88
N GLN A 223 6.13 36.25 6.74
CA GLN A 223 7.31 37.12 6.72
C GLN A 223 8.42 36.56 7.60
N TYR A 224 8.08 36.07 8.79
CA TYR A 224 9.05 35.68 9.83
C TYR A 224 9.32 34.18 9.88
N ASN A 225 8.42 33.35 9.37
CA ASN A 225 8.54 31.89 9.40
C ASN A 225 8.77 31.30 8.01
N GLU A 226 9.55 30.23 7.96
CA GLU A 226 9.80 29.48 6.73
C GLU A 226 9.04 28.16 6.76
N LEU A 227 8.56 27.74 5.59
CA LEU A 227 7.92 26.46 5.39
C LEU A 227 8.99 25.40 5.14
N HIS A 228 8.98 24.35 5.94
CA HIS A 228 9.82 23.18 5.76
C HIS A 228 8.93 21.96 5.47
N ILE A 229 9.36 21.15 4.51
CA ILE A 229 8.77 19.84 4.23
C ILE A 229 9.83 18.81 4.61
N ASN A 230 9.56 18.07 5.68
CA ASN A 230 10.40 16.98 6.13
C ASN A 230 9.84 15.66 5.59
N ILE A 231 10.70 14.84 5.00
CA ILE A 231 10.34 13.55 4.42
C ILE A 231 11.28 12.51 5.01
N THR A 232 10.72 11.52 5.68
CA THR A 232 11.42 10.35 6.19
C THR A 232 11.17 9.20 5.22
N MET A 233 12.26 8.63 4.71
CA MET A 233 12.24 7.52 3.76
C MET A 233 12.58 6.21 4.47
N ARG A 234 11.89 5.15 4.08
CA ARG A 234 12.15 3.78 4.55
C ARG A 234 13.54 3.30 4.14
N PRO A 235 14.14 2.38 4.91
CA PRO A 235 15.42 1.77 4.57
C PRO A 235 15.31 0.93 3.28
N ILE A 236 16.40 0.87 2.50
CA ILE A 236 16.44 0.14 1.21
C ILE A 236 16.04 -1.34 1.37
N GLN A 237 16.38 -1.97 2.51
CA GLN A 237 16.02 -3.36 2.78
C GLN A 237 14.51 -3.63 2.73
N GLU A 238 13.67 -2.62 2.94
CA GLU A 238 12.20 -2.75 2.95
C GLU A 238 11.56 -2.48 1.59
N LEU A 239 12.35 -2.08 0.59
CA LEU A 239 11.84 -1.56 -0.69
C LEU A 239 11.78 -2.61 -1.80
N PHE A 240 12.36 -3.79 -1.60
CA PHE A 240 12.40 -4.84 -2.62
C PHE A 240 12.34 -6.25 -2.03
N GLN A 241 12.04 -7.22 -2.89
CA GLN A 241 11.98 -8.64 -2.59
C GLN A 241 12.97 -9.41 -3.46
N ILE A 242 13.50 -10.49 -2.92
CA ILE A 242 14.36 -11.44 -3.65
C ILE A 242 13.98 -12.88 -3.24
N ARG A 243 14.26 -13.85 -4.11
CA ARG A 243 14.19 -15.27 -3.72
C ARG A 243 15.35 -15.61 -2.79
N ASP A 244 15.07 -16.36 -1.72
CA ASP A 244 16.14 -16.95 -0.93
C ASP A 244 16.75 -18.12 -1.70
N VAL A 245 17.85 -17.85 -2.42
CA VAL A 245 18.48 -18.81 -3.33
C VAL A 245 19.18 -19.98 -2.64
N LEU A 246 19.33 -19.97 -1.31
CA LEU A 246 19.93 -21.08 -0.55
C LEU A 246 18.91 -21.82 0.34
N ASP A 247 17.64 -21.39 0.34
CA ASP A 247 16.57 -22.06 1.08
C ASP A 247 15.95 -23.15 0.20
N SER A 248 16.55 -24.34 0.28
CA SER A 248 16.23 -25.52 -0.54
C SER A 248 15.20 -26.46 0.11
N ASP A 249 14.54 -26.05 1.19
CA ASP A 249 13.50 -26.87 1.82
C ASP A 249 12.38 -27.15 0.80
N PRO A 250 12.03 -28.44 0.52
CA PRO A 250 10.95 -28.80 -0.39
C PRO A 250 9.59 -28.16 -0.05
N LEU A 251 9.40 -27.72 1.19
CA LEU A 251 8.19 -27.03 1.63
C LEU A 251 8.18 -25.54 1.25
N ASN A 252 9.34 -24.90 1.15
CA ASN A 252 9.47 -23.45 0.93
C ASN A 252 9.80 -23.07 -0.53
N ASP A 253 10.41 -23.98 -1.30
CA ASP A 253 10.73 -23.83 -2.74
C ASP A 253 11.31 -22.46 -3.13
N TYR A 254 12.37 -22.03 -2.45
CA TYR A 254 13.06 -20.74 -2.68
C TYR A 254 12.09 -19.54 -2.64
N PRO A 255 11.51 -19.21 -1.48
CA PRO A 255 10.43 -18.23 -1.36
C PRO A 255 10.93 -16.79 -1.58
N TYR A 256 10.00 -15.89 -1.91
CA TYR A 256 10.28 -14.46 -1.94
C TYR A 256 10.35 -13.90 -0.52
N VAL A 257 11.49 -13.33 -0.15
CA VAL A 257 11.75 -12.81 1.19
C VAL A 257 12.27 -11.38 1.13
N ALA A 258 12.15 -10.68 2.26
CA ALA A 258 12.88 -9.44 2.47
C ALA A 258 14.39 -9.75 2.50
N PRO A 259 15.22 -8.93 1.84
CA PRO A 259 16.66 -9.10 1.83
C PRO A 259 17.24 -8.97 3.24
N ASN A 260 18.05 -9.94 3.65
CA ASN A 260 18.79 -9.87 4.91
C ASN A 260 20.26 -9.55 4.63
N PHE A 261 20.66 -8.30 4.87
CA PHE A 261 22.05 -7.85 4.66
C PHE A 261 23.07 -8.42 5.67
N ASN A 262 22.67 -9.29 6.61
CA ASN A 262 23.62 -10.11 7.36
C ASN A 262 24.07 -11.35 6.57
N LYS A 263 23.29 -11.77 5.56
CA LYS A 263 23.65 -12.88 4.67
C LYS A 263 24.51 -12.36 3.51
N TYR A 264 25.63 -13.03 3.21
CA TYR A 264 26.60 -12.57 2.19
C TYR A 264 26.04 -12.56 0.75
N TYR A 265 25.06 -13.44 0.48
CA TYR A 265 24.50 -13.63 -0.85
C TYR A 265 23.31 -12.68 -1.14
N MET A 266 22.74 -12.05 -0.11
CA MET A 266 21.61 -11.11 -0.23
C MET A 266 22.03 -9.62 -0.23
N GLN A 267 23.32 -9.34 -0.38
CA GLN A 267 23.86 -7.97 -0.31
C GLN A 267 23.39 -7.10 -1.48
N PHE A 268 23.05 -5.84 -1.20
CA PHE A 268 22.46 -4.94 -2.21
C PHE A 268 23.40 -4.63 -3.40
N TYR A 269 24.71 -4.55 -3.18
CA TYR A 269 25.68 -4.26 -4.26
C TYR A 269 25.64 -5.30 -5.39
N ARG A 270 25.16 -6.53 -5.10
CA ARG A 270 25.03 -7.60 -6.11
C ARG A 270 24.06 -7.26 -7.23
N PHE A 271 23.13 -6.34 -6.95
CA PHE A 271 22.05 -5.94 -7.86
C PHE A 271 22.30 -4.60 -8.57
N LEU A 272 23.31 -3.83 -8.14
CA LEU A 272 23.61 -2.50 -8.69
C LEU A 272 24.58 -2.52 -9.87
N GLN A 273 25.16 -3.69 -10.16
CA GLN A 273 26.15 -3.85 -11.22
C GLN A 273 25.94 -5.19 -11.94
N THR A 274 26.50 -5.28 -13.14
CA THR A 274 26.42 -6.50 -13.93
C THR A 274 27.13 -7.66 -13.21
N PRO A 275 26.62 -8.90 -13.31
CA PRO A 275 27.27 -10.07 -12.73
C PRO A 275 28.74 -10.15 -13.17
N PRO A 276 29.72 -10.12 -12.25
CA PRO A 276 31.14 -10.02 -12.61
C PRO A 276 31.74 -11.34 -13.11
N ASP A 277 31.15 -12.46 -12.70
CA ASP A 277 31.57 -13.81 -13.06
C ASP A 277 30.39 -14.80 -12.97
N VAL A 278 30.63 -16.06 -13.36
CA VAL A 278 29.63 -17.13 -13.27
C VAL A 278 29.47 -17.66 -11.85
N SER A 279 30.54 -17.62 -11.03
CA SER A 279 30.54 -18.23 -9.70
C SER A 279 29.85 -17.38 -8.62
N LEU A 280 29.79 -16.06 -8.83
CA LEU A 280 29.18 -15.09 -7.90
C LEU A 280 29.73 -15.18 -6.47
N ALA A 281 30.97 -15.64 -6.32
CA ALA A 281 31.64 -15.80 -5.05
C ALA A 281 31.82 -14.44 -4.35
N VAL A 282 32.07 -14.45 -3.04
CA VAL A 282 32.24 -13.24 -2.23
C VAL A 282 33.36 -12.34 -2.78
N GLY A 283 34.43 -12.94 -3.31
CA GLY A 283 35.56 -12.22 -3.90
C GLY A 283 35.38 -11.74 -5.34
N SER A 284 34.29 -12.11 -6.02
CA SER A 284 34.07 -11.77 -7.42
C SER A 284 33.63 -10.32 -7.63
N TYR A 285 33.01 -9.71 -6.61
CA TYR A 285 32.58 -8.32 -6.63
C TYR A 285 33.69 -7.40 -6.15
N VAL A 286 34.33 -6.69 -7.08
CA VAL A 286 35.41 -5.72 -6.76
C VAL A 286 34.84 -4.45 -6.13
N ASP A 287 33.71 -3.95 -6.66
CA ASP A 287 32.97 -2.84 -6.06
C ASP A 287 31.86 -3.39 -5.15
N THR A 288 31.99 -3.09 -3.86
CA THR A 288 31.03 -3.45 -2.82
C THR A 288 30.28 -2.23 -2.29
N ARG A 289 30.46 -1.06 -2.92
CA ARG A 289 29.74 0.15 -2.54
C ARG A 289 28.26 -0.04 -2.83
N THR A 290 27.45 0.29 -1.84
CA THR A 290 26.00 0.20 -1.89
C THR A 290 25.33 1.56 -2.10
N LEU A 291 26.11 2.56 -2.58
CA LEU A 291 25.61 3.92 -2.76
C LEU A 291 24.59 3.98 -3.90
N TRP A 292 23.34 4.10 -3.51
CA TRP A 292 22.26 4.52 -4.39
C TRP A 292 22.10 6.04 -4.31
N ASN A 293 22.58 6.75 -5.33
CA ASN A 293 22.29 8.17 -5.51
C ASN A 293 20.88 8.31 -6.09
N SER A 294 19.91 8.59 -5.22
CA SER A 294 18.50 8.71 -5.60
C SER A 294 18.13 10.12 -6.09
N ASN A 295 19.09 11.04 -6.13
CA ASN A 295 18.94 12.42 -6.59
C ASN A 295 17.64 13.10 -6.10
N ILE A 296 17.34 12.97 -4.81
CA ILE A 296 16.08 13.43 -4.24
C ILE A 296 15.95 14.95 -4.33
N HIS A 297 14.84 15.40 -4.92
CA HIS A 297 14.46 16.82 -5.01
C HIS A 297 12.94 16.96 -5.04
N LEU A 298 12.45 18.15 -4.67
CA LEU A 298 11.04 18.49 -4.84
C LEU A 298 10.84 19.29 -6.14
N ASN A 299 9.80 18.96 -6.87
CA ASN A 299 9.28 19.71 -8.00
C ASN A 299 8.00 20.43 -7.55
N CYS A 300 8.10 21.74 -7.34
CA CYS A 300 7.03 22.54 -6.76
C CYS A 300 6.45 23.52 -7.79
N THR A 301 5.14 23.68 -7.81
CA THR A 301 4.45 24.70 -8.62
C THR A 301 4.17 25.92 -7.78
N TYR A 302 4.66 27.07 -8.23
CA TYR A 302 4.51 28.35 -7.58
C TYR A 302 3.53 29.24 -8.34
N GLY A 303 2.67 29.94 -7.59
CA GLY A 303 1.72 30.92 -8.11
C GLY A 303 2.21 32.35 -7.87
N PHE A 304 2.26 33.14 -8.93
CA PHE A 304 2.56 34.58 -8.89
C PHE A 304 1.25 35.36 -8.99
N LEU A 305 1.01 36.22 -8.01
CA LEU A 305 -0.20 37.04 -7.98
C LEU A 305 0.11 38.44 -8.50
N SER A 306 -0.94 39.16 -8.87
CA SER A 306 -0.83 40.60 -9.14
C SER A 306 -0.40 41.35 -7.87
N ASN A 307 0.29 42.49 -8.04
CA ASN A 307 0.77 43.30 -6.91
C ASN A 307 -0.35 43.73 -5.94
N GLU A 308 -1.56 43.95 -6.44
CA GLU A 308 -2.70 44.34 -5.61
C GLU A 308 -3.19 43.16 -4.76
N GLU A 309 -3.31 41.98 -5.36
CA GLU A 309 -3.76 40.77 -4.68
C GLU A 309 -2.72 40.26 -3.69
N SER A 310 -1.43 40.24 -4.06
CA SER A 310 -0.33 39.89 -3.15
C SER A 310 -0.32 40.78 -1.90
N ARG A 311 -0.57 42.09 -2.05
CA ARG A 311 -0.73 43.01 -0.90
C ARG A 311 -1.94 42.67 -0.03
N LEU A 312 -3.07 42.30 -0.63
CA LEU A 312 -4.26 41.89 0.14
C LEU A 312 -4.00 40.61 0.94
N PHE A 313 -3.37 39.61 0.33
CA PHE A 313 -2.99 38.36 1.00
C PHE A 313 -1.96 38.58 2.13
N ALA A 314 -1.06 39.56 1.98
CA ALA A 314 -0.09 39.92 3.01
C ALA A 314 -0.72 40.67 4.21
N LEU A 315 -1.73 41.52 3.95
CA LEU A 315 -2.34 42.39 4.96
C LEU A 315 -3.50 41.72 5.71
N GLN A 316 -4.30 40.92 5.02
CA GLN A 316 -5.50 40.30 5.59
C GLN A 316 -5.20 38.92 6.18
N GLU A 317 -5.90 38.58 7.26
CA GLU A 317 -5.86 37.21 7.80
C GLU A 317 -6.41 36.22 6.78
N GLN A 318 -5.71 35.09 6.60
CA GLN A 318 -6.16 33.99 5.75
C GLN A 318 -6.52 32.79 6.63
N LYS A 319 -7.66 32.16 6.35
CA LYS A 319 -8.18 31.03 7.10
C LYS A 319 -8.49 29.88 6.15
N TYR A 320 -7.86 28.74 6.37
CA TYR A 320 -8.04 27.55 5.55
C TYR A 320 -8.55 26.40 6.40
N LEU A 321 -9.64 25.79 5.95
CA LEU A 321 -10.18 24.58 6.57
C LEU A 321 -9.48 23.36 5.95
N ILE A 322 -8.75 22.61 6.76
CA ILE A 322 -7.94 21.48 6.30
C ILE A 322 -8.38 20.18 6.97
N LYS A 323 -8.06 19.06 6.31
CA LYS A 323 -8.11 17.74 6.91
C LYS A 323 -6.73 17.36 7.42
N GLN A 324 -6.58 17.25 8.73
CA GLN A 324 -5.42 16.67 9.37
C GLN A 324 -5.59 15.17 9.51
N VAL A 325 -4.48 14.45 9.51
CA VAL A 325 -4.46 13.00 9.59
C VAL A 325 -3.85 12.63 10.94
N LYS A 326 -4.47 11.71 11.66
CA LYS A 326 -3.84 11.01 12.78
C LYS A 326 -3.81 9.53 12.47
N GLU A 327 -2.66 8.90 12.67
CA GLU A 327 -2.43 7.49 12.39
C GLU A 327 -2.14 6.76 13.69
N ASN A 328 -2.84 5.66 13.93
CA ASN A 328 -2.64 4.81 15.10
C ASN A 328 -2.44 3.36 14.63
N VAL A 329 -1.40 2.70 15.14
CA VAL A 329 -1.11 1.29 14.85
C VAL A 329 -1.32 0.48 16.11
N PHE A 330 -2.18 -0.54 16.03
CA PHE A 330 -2.45 -1.48 17.09
C PHE A 330 -1.93 -2.85 16.70
N TYR A 331 -1.04 -3.40 17.53
CA TYR A 331 -0.41 -4.69 17.28
C TYR A 331 -1.20 -5.83 17.90
N ASN A 332 -1.15 -7.00 17.27
CA ASN A 332 -1.67 -8.26 17.81
C ASN A 332 -3.19 -8.31 18.07
N VAL A 333 -3.98 -7.82 17.11
CA VAL A 333 -5.45 -7.82 17.15
C VAL A 333 -6.01 -9.11 16.53
N THR A 334 -6.17 -10.16 17.34
CA THR A 334 -6.71 -11.47 16.92
C THR A 334 -8.00 -11.84 17.62
N GLY A 335 -8.91 -12.47 16.87
CA GLY A 335 -10.21 -12.91 17.38
C GLY A 335 -11.11 -11.74 17.75
N ALA A 336 -11.96 -11.94 18.77
CA ALA A 336 -12.80 -10.89 19.32
C ALA A 336 -11.99 -9.99 20.26
N ASN A 337 -11.83 -8.73 19.89
CA ASN A 337 -11.05 -7.76 20.66
C ASN A 337 -11.71 -6.37 20.64
N LYS A 338 -11.42 -5.57 21.66
CA LYS A 338 -11.83 -4.17 21.76
C LYS A 338 -10.58 -3.30 21.75
N VAL A 339 -10.52 -2.37 20.80
CA VAL A 339 -9.40 -1.47 20.61
C VAL A 339 -9.87 -0.05 20.93
N GLU A 340 -9.26 0.56 21.94
CA GLU A 340 -9.51 1.95 22.31
C GLU A 340 -8.73 2.91 21.40
N LEU A 341 -9.41 3.94 20.88
CA LEU A 341 -8.86 4.94 19.99
C LEU A 341 -8.64 6.26 20.74
N ASP A 342 -7.42 6.80 20.66
CA ASP A 342 -7.12 8.17 21.14
C ASP A 342 -7.53 9.23 20.09
N SER A 343 -8.85 9.32 19.89
CA SER A 343 -9.48 10.20 18.91
C SER A 343 -9.90 11.53 19.53
N PHE A 344 -9.58 12.66 18.88
CA PHE A 344 -9.85 14.01 19.39
C PHE A 344 -10.22 14.96 18.26
N GLY A 345 -11.09 15.94 18.54
CA GLY A 345 -11.51 16.96 17.60
C GLY A 345 -12.66 16.53 16.70
N MET A 346 -12.79 17.19 15.54
CA MET A 346 -13.89 16.95 14.59
C MET A 346 -13.48 15.90 13.56
N VAL A 347 -13.95 14.67 13.71
CA VAL A 347 -13.60 13.55 12.84
C VAL A 347 -14.58 13.42 11.68
N ALA A 348 -14.07 13.38 10.46
CA ALA A 348 -14.87 13.22 9.24
C ALA A 348 -15.04 11.75 8.84
N ASN A 349 -13.96 10.96 8.92
CA ASN A 349 -13.97 9.54 8.57
C ASN A 349 -12.81 8.78 9.23
N TYR A 350 -12.95 7.46 9.24
CA TYR A 350 -11.89 6.51 9.52
C TYR A 350 -11.60 5.66 8.27
N MET A 351 -10.33 5.47 7.96
CA MET A 351 -9.86 4.41 7.08
C MET A 351 -9.03 3.45 7.90
N PHE A 352 -9.20 2.15 7.69
CA PHE A 352 -8.40 1.18 8.42
C PHE A 352 -8.23 -0.09 7.63
N TYR A 353 -7.15 -0.80 7.92
CA TYR A 353 -6.90 -2.12 7.35
C TYR A 353 -6.20 -3.01 8.38
N PHE A 354 -6.30 -4.32 8.15
CA PHE A 354 -5.51 -5.31 8.86
C PHE A 354 -4.36 -5.76 7.98
N GLN A 355 -3.22 -6.00 8.60
CA GLN A 355 -2.05 -6.56 7.95
C GLN A 355 -1.47 -7.66 8.82
N ARG A 356 -0.97 -8.74 8.21
CA ARG A 356 -0.28 -9.79 8.97
C ARG A 356 0.99 -9.25 9.61
N SER A 357 1.28 -9.70 10.82
CA SER A 357 2.45 -9.28 11.59
C SER A 357 3.78 -9.70 10.93
N ASP A 358 3.76 -10.71 10.07
CA ASP A 358 4.91 -11.25 9.35
C ASP A 358 5.14 -10.62 7.96
N ALA A 359 4.34 -9.61 7.58
CA ALA A 359 4.45 -8.95 6.28
C ALA A 359 5.84 -8.29 6.06
N ASN A 360 6.48 -7.86 7.14
CA ASN A 360 7.83 -7.27 7.14
C ASN A 360 8.92 -8.27 6.71
N LEU A 361 8.75 -9.57 7.00
CA LEU A 361 9.71 -10.61 6.61
C LEU A 361 9.73 -10.83 5.09
N ARG A 362 8.69 -10.35 4.40
CA ARG A 362 8.46 -10.55 2.96
C ARG A 362 8.32 -9.23 2.21
N ASN A 363 8.42 -8.08 2.88
CA ASN A 363 8.19 -6.74 2.33
C ASN A 363 6.83 -6.58 1.60
N GLU A 364 5.79 -7.27 2.07
CA GLU A 364 4.44 -7.22 1.51
C GLU A 364 3.61 -6.09 2.15
N TRP A 365 4.12 -4.86 2.08
CA TRP A 365 3.53 -3.71 2.77
C TRP A 365 2.17 -3.27 2.23
N SER A 366 1.88 -3.58 0.97
CA SER A 366 0.62 -3.23 0.28
C SER A 366 -0.44 -4.35 0.38
N ASN A 367 -0.10 -5.49 0.98
CA ASN A 367 -1.02 -6.61 1.12
C ASN A 367 -1.85 -6.46 2.42
N TYR A 368 -3.16 -6.33 2.24
CA TYR A 368 -4.16 -6.17 3.31
C TYR A 368 -5.01 -7.43 3.53
N THR A 369 -4.55 -8.56 3.00
CA THR A 369 -5.25 -9.84 3.04
C THR A 369 -4.53 -10.83 3.94
N ASN A 370 -5.21 -11.92 4.28
CA ASN A 370 -4.63 -13.02 5.03
C ASN A 370 -3.67 -13.87 4.19
N TRP A 371 -3.72 -13.78 2.86
CA TRP A 371 -2.78 -14.51 2.02
C TRP A 371 -1.37 -13.95 2.23
N PRO A 372 -0.34 -14.80 2.33
CA PRO A 372 1.04 -14.33 2.39
C PRO A 372 1.34 -13.40 1.20
N TYR A 373 1.07 -13.86 -0.02
CA TYR A 373 1.34 -13.13 -1.24
C TYR A 373 0.03 -12.84 -2.00
N ASN A 374 0.10 -12.11 -3.11
CA ASN A 374 -1.06 -11.75 -3.94
C ASN A 374 -1.64 -12.90 -4.78
N TYR A 375 -1.45 -14.15 -4.35
CA TYR A 375 -2.02 -15.35 -4.95
C TYR A 375 -2.51 -16.31 -3.86
N MET A 376 -3.44 -17.19 -4.24
CA MET A 376 -4.00 -18.18 -3.32
C MET A 376 -2.89 -19.17 -2.88
N PRO A 377 -2.71 -19.41 -1.57
CA PRO A 377 -1.60 -20.25 -1.09
C PRO A 377 -1.70 -21.70 -1.54
N ASN A 378 -2.88 -22.31 -1.41
CA ASN A 378 -3.11 -23.70 -1.79
C ASN A 378 -4.09 -23.72 -2.95
N ASP A 379 -3.55 -23.86 -4.16
CA ASP A 379 -4.32 -23.91 -5.40
C ASP A 379 -4.56 -25.36 -5.85
N LEU A 380 -5.04 -25.54 -7.08
CA LEU A 380 -5.35 -26.82 -7.68
C LEU A 380 -4.13 -27.75 -7.78
N THR A 381 -4.32 -29.02 -7.43
CA THR A 381 -3.34 -30.10 -7.59
C THR A 381 -3.76 -31.05 -8.70
N GLN A 382 -2.80 -31.72 -9.33
CA GLN A 382 -3.12 -32.67 -10.39
C GLN A 382 -3.95 -33.85 -9.86
N ALA A 383 -5.04 -34.18 -10.54
CA ALA A 383 -5.89 -35.29 -10.15
C ALA A 383 -5.11 -36.62 -10.17
N PRO A 384 -5.19 -37.46 -9.12
CA PRO A 384 -4.48 -38.72 -9.07
C PRO A 384 -4.99 -39.66 -10.17
N THR A 385 -4.06 -40.36 -10.81
CA THR A 385 -4.37 -41.41 -11.80
C THR A 385 -4.61 -42.76 -11.14
N THR A 386 -4.02 -42.98 -9.95
CA THR A 386 -4.11 -44.18 -9.13
C THR A 386 -4.13 -43.80 -7.65
N GLY A 387 -4.72 -44.64 -6.80
CA GLY A 387 -4.87 -44.38 -5.37
C GLY A 387 -5.52 -45.54 -4.62
N PRO A 388 -5.77 -45.38 -3.31
CA PRO A 388 -6.44 -46.42 -2.50
C PRO A 388 -7.89 -46.66 -2.99
N PRO A 389 -8.49 -47.83 -2.66
CA PRO A 389 -9.82 -48.21 -3.16
C PRO A 389 -10.94 -47.25 -2.76
N ASN A 390 -10.74 -46.48 -1.70
CA ASN A 390 -11.73 -45.53 -1.17
C ASN A 390 -11.73 -44.20 -1.95
N GLU A 391 -10.72 -43.96 -2.77
CA GLU A 391 -10.51 -42.72 -3.54
C GLU A 391 -10.47 -42.99 -5.06
N THR A 392 -10.64 -44.24 -5.47
CA THR A 392 -10.55 -44.68 -6.86
C THR A 392 -11.80 -45.44 -7.29
N TYR A 393 -12.08 -45.38 -8.58
CA TYR A 393 -13.22 -46.04 -9.20
C TYR A 393 -12.76 -47.33 -9.91
N PRO A 394 -13.36 -48.49 -9.63
CA PRO A 394 -13.01 -49.74 -10.28
C PRO A 394 -13.53 -49.78 -11.72
N VAL A 395 -12.64 -50.07 -12.67
CA VAL A 395 -12.98 -50.25 -14.08
C VAL A 395 -12.33 -51.50 -14.65
N ILE A 396 -12.96 -52.09 -15.67
CA ILE A 396 -12.41 -53.24 -16.37
C ILE A 396 -11.65 -52.76 -17.60
N ARG A 397 -10.36 -53.08 -17.69
CA ARG A 397 -9.54 -52.88 -18.90
C ARG A 397 -9.22 -54.23 -19.54
N TYR A 398 -9.20 -54.26 -20.86
CA TYR A 398 -8.84 -55.47 -21.61
C TYR A 398 -7.39 -55.39 -22.06
N ASP A 399 -6.61 -56.44 -21.84
CA ASP A 399 -5.25 -56.54 -22.39
C ASP A 399 -5.27 -56.83 -23.90
N ALA A 400 -4.09 -56.84 -24.53
CA ALA A 400 -3.94 -57.14 -25.96
C ALA A 400 -4.44 -58.55 -26.37
N SER A 401 -4.68 -59.44 -25.40
CA SER A 401 -5.24 -60.79 -25.57
C SER A 401 -6.73 -60.86 -25.19
N CYS A 402 -7.40 -59.71 -25.01
CA CYS A 402 -8.81 -59.56 -24.64
C CYS A 402 -9.20 -60.13 -23.26
N ASN A 403 -8.25 -60.28 -22.32
CA ASN A 403 -8.59 -60.67 -20.95
C ASN A 403 -8.98 -59.45 -20.10
N PRO A 404 -10.05 -59.52 -19.29
CA PRO A 404 -10.46 -58.43 -18.41
C PRO A 404 -9.56 -58.35 -17.16
N HIS A 405 -9.02 -57.16 -16.91
CA HIS A 405 -8.28 -56.81 -15.69
C HIS A 405 -9.05 -55.74 -14.93
N ASN A 406 -9.28 -55.96 -13.63
CA ASN A 406 -9.86 -54.95 -12.77
C ASN A 406 -8.77 -53.95 -12.36
N VAL A 407 -8.93 -52.70 -12.76
CA VAL A 407 -7.99 -51.61 -12.48
C VAL A 407 -8.73 -50.53 -11.72
N LEU A 408 -8.12 -50.06 -10.63
CA LEU A 408 -8.58 -48.90 -9.90
C LEU A 408 -8.04 -47.65 -10.58
N ILE A 409 -8.93 -46.77 -11.03
CA ILE A 409 -8.55 -45.50 -11.65
C ILE A 409 -9.00 -44.32 -10.79
N GLY A 410 -8.17 -43.29 -10.71
CA GLY A 410 -8.55 -41.99 -10.19
C GLY A 410 -9.07 -41.06 -11.29
N PRO A 411 -9.61 -39.89 -10.93
CA PRO A 411 -10.15 -38.93 -11.90
C PRO A 411 -9.11 -38.38 -12.89
N GLY A 412 -7.81 -38.56 -12.64
CA GLY A 412 -6.73 -38.15 -13.53
C GLY A 412 -6.59 -39.01 -14.81
N VAL A 413 -7.30 -40.12 -14.93
CA VAL A 413 -7.21 -41.02 -16.08
C VAL A 413 -8.59 -41.58 -16.48
N ASP A 414 -8.86 -41.62 -17.77
CA ASP A 414 -10.06 -42.21 -18.32
C ASP A 414 -9.97 -43.75 -18.37
N VAL A 415 -11.11 -44.41 -18.60
CA VAL A 415 -11.18 -45.87 -18.74
C VAL A 415 -10.26 -46.37 -19.86
N ASN A 416 -10.15 -45.62 -20.95
CA ASN A 416 -9.31 -45.89 -22.11
C ASN A 416 -7.80 -45.66 -21.86
N GLY A 417 -7.40 -45.16 -20.69
CA GLY A 417 -6.01 -44.89 -20.35
C GLY A 417 -5.49 -43.51 -20.74
N HIS A 418 -6.32 -42.64 -21.33
CA HIS A 418 -5.93 -41.26 -21.61
C HIS A 418 -5.94 -40.43 -20.32
N LEU A 419 -4.92 -39.56 -20.18
CA LEU A 419 -4.86 -38.60 -19.10
C LEU A 419 -5.93 -37.53 -19.33
N THR A 420 -6.71 -37.27 -18.30
CA THR A 420 -7.84 -36.34 -18.38
C THR A 420 -7.42 -34.89 -18.16
N CYS A 421 -6.21 -34.67 -17.61
CA CYS A 421 -5.69 -33.36 -17.22
C CYS A 421 -6.60 -32.59 -16.24
N TRP A 422 -7.50 -33.28 -15.53
CA TRP A 422 -8.28 -32.66 -14.46
C TRP A 422 -7.37 -32.26 -13.29
N MET A 423 -7.75 -31.18 -12.62
CA MET A 423 -7.12 -30.72 -11.39
C MET A 423 -8.16 -30.73 -10.26
N LEU A 424 -7.72 -30.93 -9.03
CA LEU A 424 -8.56 -30.99 -7.82
C LEU A 424 -8.20 -29.83 -6.89
N THR A 425 -9.19 -29.28 -6.19
CA THR A 425 -9.03 -28.20 -5.21
C THR A 425 -8.33 -28.63 -3.91
N GLY A 426 -8.13 -29.93 -3.71
CA GLY A 426 -7.54 -30.48 -2.48
C GLY A 426 -8.47 -30.36 -1.26
N ASP A 427 -7.89 -30.57 -0.08
CA ASP A 427 -8.56 -30.43 1.22
C ASP A 427 -8.77 -28.95 1.58
N TYR A 428 -9.77 -28.67 2.41
CA TYR A 428 -10.01 -27.31 2.90
C TYR A 428 -8.82 -26.81 3.74
N ASN A 429 -8.23 -25.69 3.31
CA ASN A 429 -7.17 -25.00 4.06
C ASN A 429 -7.64 -23.61 4.51
N PHE A 430 -7.48 -23.31 5.80
CA PHE A 430 -7.78 -22.00 6.38
C PHE A 430 -6.97 -20.87 5.73
N GLU A 431 -5.74 -21.14 5.29
CA GLU A 431 -4.88 -20.15 4.62
C GLU A 431 -5.50 -19.59 3.34
N ASN A 432 -6.42 -20.31 2.71
CA ASN A 432 -7.12 -19.84 1.51
C ASN A 432 -8.19 -18.79 1.82
N GLN A 433 -8.58 -18.58 3.09
CA GLN A 433 -9.48 -17.50 3.46
C GLN A 433 -8.76 -16.14 3.30
N LYS A 434 -9.26 -15.27 2.41
CA LYS A 434 -8.63 -13.99 2.04
C LYS A 434 -8.88 -12.87 3.05
N ASP A 435 -10.13 -12.68 3.47
CA ASP A 435 -10.53 -11.53 4.29
C ASP A 435 -10.24 -11.76 5.78
N ILE A 436 -9.59 -10.78 6.42
CA ILE A 436 -9.20 -10.84 7.84
C ILE A 436 -10.34 -10.42 8.77
N LEU A 437 -11.06 -9.35 8.43
CA LEU A 437 -12.12 -8.77 9.24
C LEU A 437 -13.44 -9.53 9.03
N VAL A 438 -13.99 -10.07 10.11
CA VAL A 438 -15.30 -10.75 10.10
C VAL A 438 -16.41 -9.76 10.44
N THR A 439 -16.30 -9.06 11.58
CA THR A 439 -17.27 -8.05 12.02
C THR A 439 -16.61 -6.88 12.73
N MET A 440 -17.25 -5.71 12.67
CA MET A 440 -16.88 -4.51 13.45
C MET A 440 -18.13 -3.84 14.02
N ALA A 441 -18.01 -3.26 15.21
CA ALA A 441 -18.92 -2.28 15.78
C ALA A 441 -18.15 -1.06 16.30
N LEU A 442 -18.83 0.08 16.39
CA LEU A 442 -18.27 1.32 16.95
C LEU A 442 -19.00 1.68 18.25
N LEU A 443 -18.26 1.77 19.34
CA LEU A 443 -18.78 2.17 20.65
C LEU A 443 -18.24 3.54 21.05
N LEU A 444 -19.12 4.36 21.63
CA LEU A 444 -18.81 5.66 22.21
C LEU A 444 -19.34 5.66 23.65
N ASP A 445 -18.47 5.86 24.64
CA ASP A 445 -18.78 5.80 26.07
C ASP A 445 -19.55 4.52 26.48
N GLY A 446 -19.18 3.38 25.87
CA GLY A 446 -19.80 2.09 26.11
C GLY A 446 -21.18 1.88 25.44
N GLN A 447 -21.70 2.85 24.68
CA GLN A 447 -22.91 2.68 23.88
C GLN A 447 -22.60 2.45 22.41
N TYR A 448 -23.39 1.60 21.75
CA TYR A 448 -23.26 1.34 20.32
C TYR A 448 -23.68 2.57 19.52
N ARG A 449 -22.70 3.22 18.88
CA ARG A 449 -22.97 4.19 17.83
C ARG A 449 -23.28 3.47 16.53
N GLU A 450 -22.53 2.44 16.21
CA GLU A 450 -22.79 1.55 15.08
C GLU A 450 -22.85 0.12 15.62
N ASN A 451 -23.93 -0.59 15.31
CA ASN A 451 -24.08 -1.99 15.71
C ASN A 451 -23.07 -2.87 14.98
N THR A 452 -22.88 -4.09 15.45
CA THR A 452 -22.01 -5.06 14.79
C THR A 452 -22.47 -5.32 13.35
N GLN A 453 -21.61 -4.96 12.39
CA GLN A 453 -21.80 -5.19 10.96
C GLN A 453 -20.70 -6.11 10.42
N PRO A 454 -20.99 -6.91 9.39
CA PRO A 454 -19.97 -7.73 8.74
C PRO A 454 -18.97 -6.86 7.98
N GLY A 455 -17.73 -7.35 7.85
CA GLY A 455 -16.62 -6.63 7.17
C GLY A 455 -16.96 -6.16 5.76
N GLY A 456 -17.83 -6.87 5.04
CA GLY A 456 -18.30 -6.49 3.71
C GLY A 456 -19.05 -5.15 3.66
N VAL A 457 -19.66 -4.68 4.76
CA VAL A 457 -20.30 -3.36 4.80
C VAL A 457 -19.26 -2.26 4.64
N TYR A 458 -18.15 -2.36 5.37
CA TYR A 458 -17.06 -1.38 5.34
C TYR A 458 -16.17 -1.53 4.11
N ASN A 459 -16.05 -2.74 3.56
CA ASN A 459 -15.25 -2.99 2.37
C ASN A 459 -16.01 -2.64 1.06
N PHE A 460 -17.33 -2.76 1.00
CA PHE A 460 -18.10 -2.56 -0.24
C PHE A 460 -19.13 -1.44 -0.15
N ILE A 461 -20.04 -1.47 0.83
CA ILE A 461 -21.19 -0.56 0.88
C ILE A 461 -20.74 0.88 1.17
N GLU A 462 -19.89 1.07 2.17
CA GLU A 462 -19.39 2.40 2.54
C GLU A 462 -18.59 3.04 1.39
N LYS A 463 -17.76 2.24 0.70
CA LYS A 463 -17.03 2.69 -0.48
C LYS A 463 -17.97 3.13 -1.60
N TYR A 464 -18.98 2.31 -1.90
CA TYR A 464 -19.92 2.57 -2.98
C TYR A 464 -20.72 3.87 -2.80
N VAL A 465 -21.12 4.19 -1.56
CA VAL A 465 -22.04 5.31 -1.29
C VAL A 465 -21.31 6.63 -1.06
N ARG A 466 -20.13 6.61 -0.43
CA ARG A 466 -19.48 7.82 0.12
C ARG A 466 -18.16 8.20 -0.55
N THR A 467 -17.58 7.31 -1.34
CA THR A 467 -16.28 7.50 -1.97
C THR A 467 -16.40 7.44 -3.49
N ASN A 468 -15.50 8.13 -4.20
CA ASN A 468 -15.51 8.16 -5.66
C ASN A 468 -14.66 7.02 -6.30
N GLY A 469 -13.76 6.42 -5.52
CA GLY A 469 -12.81 5.42 -5.99
C GLY A 469 -13.18 3.99 -5.59
N ASN A 470 -12.37 3.05 -6.09
CA ASN A 470 -12.44 1.63 -5.73
C ASN A 470 -11.15 1.24 -4.99
N ALA A 471 -11.15 1.49 -3.68
CA ALA A 471 -10.06 1.08 -2.79
C ALA A 471 -9.92 -0.46 -2.77
N PRO A 472 -8.69 -0.99 -2.69
CA PRO A 472 -8.45 -2.44 -2.72
C PRO A 472 -9.17 -3.18 -1.60
N ASP A 473 -9.38 -4.48 -1.80
CA ASP A 473 -9.93 -5.36 -0.77
C ASP A 473 -9.04 -5.34 0.47
N GLY A 474 -9.67 -5.28 1.64
CA GLY A 474 -9.00 -5.19 2.94
C GLY A 474 -8.83 -3.76 3.46
N LEU A 475 -8.78 -2.75 2.59
CA LEU A 475 -8.85 -1.34 3.01
C LEU A 475 -10.30 -0.97 3.29
N CYS A 476 -10.68 -0.95 4.57
CA CYS A 476 -12.03 -0.63 5.03
C CYS A 476 -12.20 0.87 5.26
N CYS A 477 -13.42 1.37 5.07
CA CYS A 477 -13.77 2.77 5.30
C CYS A 477 -15.01 2.87 6.18
N TYR A 478 -15.03 3.86 7.07
CA TYR A 478 -16.20 4.24 7.85
C TYR A 478 -16.33 5.76 7.86
N ASN A 479 -17.46 6.28 7.36
CA ASN A 479 -17.62 7.70 7.09
C ASN A 479 -18.70 8.32 7.98
N PHE A 480 -18.36 9.44 8.63
CA PHE A 480 -19.35 10.33 9.23
C PHE A 480 -19.81 11.42 8.25
N CYS A 481 -19.02 11.66 7.20
CA CYS A 481 -19.32 12.60 6.14
C CYS A 481 -20.13 11.95 5.00
N MET A 482 -20.84 12.77 4.23
CA MET A 482 -21.61 12.29 3.06
C MET A 482 -20.73 12.07 1.82
N ASN A 483 -19.57 12.70 1.76
CA ASN A 483 -18.60 12.60 0.65
C ASN A 483 -17.18 12.81 1.19
N THR A 484 -16.26 11.90 0.84
CA THR A 484 -14.86 11.92 1.26
C THR A 484 -13.94 12.70 0.32
N SER A 485 -14.38 12.99 -0.91
CA SER A 485 -13.61 13.64 -1.98
C SER A 485 -12.75 14.81 -1.48
N PRO A 486 -11.42 14.80 -1.73
CA PRO A 486 -10.54 15.89 -1.33
C PRO A 486 -10.68 17.12 -2.25
N PHE A 487 -11.37 16.99 -3.39
CA PHE A 487 -11.61 18.08 -4.33
C PHE A 487 -12.79 18.96 -3.91
N ASP A 488 -13.61 18.49 -2.97
CA ASP A 488 -14.74 19.21 -2.41
C ASP A 488 -14.32 19.89 -1.10
N LEU A 489 -14.31 21.23 -1.10
CA LEU A 489 -13.89 22.00 0.07
C LEU A 489 -14.98 22.09 1.14
N GLN A 490 -16.23 21.86 0.76
CA GLN A 490 -17.37 21.98 1.67
C GLN A 490 -17.45 20.74 2.55
N PRO A 491 -17.35 20.87 3.89
CA PRO A 491 -17.59 19.75 4.79
C PRO A 491 -19.02 19.24 4.68
N SER A 492 -19.18 17.93 4.77
CA SER A 492 -20.45 17.23 4.56
C SER A 492 -20.87 16.33 5.74
N GLY A 493 -20.26 16.55 6.90
CA GLY A 493 -20.53 15.81 8.14
C GLY A 493 -19.24 15.52 8.91
N ALA A 494 -19.30 15.63 10.23
CA ALA A 494 -18.22 15.26 11.15
C ALA A 494 -18.81 15.06 12.56
N ILE A 495 -18.17 14.21 13.36
CA ILE A 495 -18.51 13.98 14.77
C ILE A 495 -17.44 14.61 15.66
N ASN A 496 -17.86 15.20 16.79
CA ASN A 496 -16.93 15.76 17.76
C ASN A 496 -16.49 14.66 18.74
N MET A 497 -15.29 14.12 18.56
CA MET A 497 -14.76 13.06 19.40
C MET A 497 -14.26 13.54 20.76
N SER A 498 -13.96 14.84 20.91
CA SER A 498 -13.57 15.43 22.21
C SER A 498 -14.68 15.42 23.27
N ARG A 499 -15.91 15.06 22.89
CA ARG A 499 -17.06 14.95 23.81
C ARG A 499 -17.17 13.59 24.47
N PHE A 500 -16.55 12.56 23.90
CA PHE A 500 -16.59 11.20 24.41
C PHE A 500 -15.31 10.92 25.19
N THR A 501 -15.43 10.14 26.26
CA THR A 501 -14.31 9.74 27.10
C THR A 501 -13.64 8.47 26.59
N THR A 502 -14.44 7.50 26.14
CA THR A 502 -13.95 6.25 25.56
C THR A 502 -14.52 6.04 24.17
N ILE A 503 -13.63 5.74 23.22
CA ILE A 503 -13.97 5.48 21.81
C ILE A 503 -13.34 4.15 21.46
N GLU A 504 -14.16 3.15 21.14
CA GLU A 504 -13.70 1.78 20.98
C GLU A 504 -14.20 1.18 19.67
N PHE A 505 -13.29 0.50 18.97
CA PHE A 505 -13.64 -0.45 17.92
C PHE A 505 -13.76 -1.84 18.53
N GLU A 506 -14.96 -2.41 18.47
CA GLU A 506 -15.19 -3.81 18.80
C GLU A 506 -15.09 -4.63 17.50
N LEU A 507 -14.05 -5.44 17.40
CA LEU A 507 -13.63 -6.10 16.17
C LEU A 507 -13.59 -7.61 16.39
N THR A 508 -14.01 -8.37 15.38
CA THR A 508 -13.77 -9.82 15.32
C THR A 508 -12.99 -10.13 14.04
N THR A 509 -11.77 -10.65 14.20
CA THR A 509 -10.95 -11.15 13.09
C THR A 509 -10.98 -12.67 13.04
N ILE A 510 -10.55 -13.23 11.90
CA ILE A 510 -10.29 -14.66 11.78
C ILE A 510 -9.19 -15.09 12.78
N VAL A 511 -9.20 -16.36 13.18
CA VAL A 511 -8.22 -16.90 14.13
C VAL A 511 -7.11 -17.61 13.34
N PRO A 512 -5.86 -17.11 13.35
CA PRO A 512 -4.76 -17.72 12.62
C PRO A 512 -4.40 -19.11 13.18
N PRO A 513 -3.67 -19.93 12.41
CA PRO A 513 -3.22 -21.24 12.89
C PRO A 513 -2.30 -21.11 14.11
N LEU A 514 -2.36 -22.12 14.99
CA LEU A 514 -1.55 -22.19 16.19
C LEU A 514 -0.10 -22.53 15.82
N ASP A 515 0.85 -21.85 16.42
CA ASP A 515 2.28 -22.11 16.21
C ASP A 515 2.65 -23.50 16.76
N PRO A 516 3.14 -24.45 15.92
CA PRO A 516 3.56 -25.77 16.36
C PRO A 516 4.73 -25.74 17.35
N LEU A 517 5.51 -24.67 17.36
CA LEU A 517 6.67 -24.43 18.23
C LEU A 517 6.31 -23.59 19.47
N ALA A 518 5.03 -23.23 19.67
CA ALA A 518 4.59 -22.46 20.83
C ALA A 518 4.89 -23.21 22.14
N GLN A 519 5.95 -22.79 22.83
CA GLN A 519 6.32 -23.35 24.13
C GLN A 519 5.28 -22.95 25.19
N SER A 520 4.53 -23.94 25.68
CA SER A 520 3.67 -23.77 26.85
C SER A 520 4.44 -24.11 28.12
N MET A 521 4.64 -23.13 29.02
CA MET A 521 5.17 -23.42 30.35
C MET A 521 4.02 -23.96 31.22
N VAL A 522 4.06 -25.26 31.47
CA VAL A 522 3.15 -25.92 32.42
C VAL A 522 3.69 -25.65 33.83
N ILE A 523 2.98 -24.85 34.61
CA ILE A 523 3.29 -24.64 36.03
C ILE A 523 2.71 -25.83 36.78
N CYS A 524 3.59 -26.71 37.26
CA CYS A 524 3.22 -27.83 38.12
C CYS A 524 3.42 -27.47 39.60
N ASP A 525 2.59 -28.04 40.46
CA ASP A 525 2.79 -27.99 41.92
C ASP A 525 4.11 -28.70 42.27
N PRO A 526 5.07 -28.03 42.93
CA PRO A 526 6.37 -28.63 43.27
C PRO A 526 6.28 -29.84 44.22
N ALA A 527 5.15 -30.07 44.90
CA ALA A 527 4.98 -31.20 45.82
C ALA A 527 4.22 -32.40 45.22
N THR A 528 3.29 -32.16 44.29
CA THR A 528 2.37 -33.21 43.78
C THR A 528 2.54 -33.51 42.29
N GLY A 529 3.29 -32.67 41.55
CA GLY A 529 3.45 -32.80 40.11
C GLY A 529 2.17 -32.59 39.31
N GLN A 530 1.07 -32.18 39.96
CA GLN A 530 -0.19 -31.87 39.30
C GLN A 530 -0.11 -30.53 38.59
N ILE A 531 -0.77 -30.42 37.44
CA ILE A 531 -0.82 -29.21 36.62
C ILE A 531 -1.65 -28.16 37.35
N VAL A 532 -1.03 -27.07 37.81
CA VAL A 532 -1.67 -25.96 38.53
C VAL A 532 -2.14 -24.88 37.55
N GLY A 533 -1.45 -24.73 36.43
CA GLY A 533 -1.84 -23.81 35.37
C GLY A 533 -0.87 -23.86 34.19
N ILE A 534 -1.30 -23.35 33.05
CA ILE A 534 -0.47 -23.24 31.86
C ILE A 534 -0.26 -21.74 31.61
N ASN A 535 0.98 -21.26 31.74
CA ASN A 535 1.32 -19.89 31.40
C ASN A 535 1.76 -19.85 29.92
N LYS A 536 0.92 -19.26 29.08
CA LYS A 536 1.20 -19.04 27.66
C LYS A 536 1.25 -17.54 27.39
N PRO A 537 2.36 -16.98 26.87
CA PRO A 537 2.35 -15.63 26.34
C PRO A 537 1.39 -15.57 25.15
N THR A 538 0.34 -14.74 25.24
CA THR A 538 -0.73 -14.63 24.23
C THR A 538 -0.23 -14.22 22.84
N TRP A 539 0.90 -13.53 22.76
CA TRP A 539 1.48 -13.01 21.52
C TRP A 539 2.27 -14.05 20.70
N ARG A 540 2.48 -15.27 21.21
CA ARG A 540 3.24 -16.35 20.54
C ARG A 540 2.45 -17.66 20.43
N ILE A 541 1.12 -17.56 20.50
CA ILE A 541 0.21 -18.70 20.39
C ILE A 541 -0.03 -19.08 18.92
N TYR A 542 0.06 -18.11 18.03
CA TYR A 542 -0.24 -18.24 16.60
C TYR A 542 1.01 -18.00 15.75
N ASP A 543 1.07 -18.62 14.57
CA ASP A 543 2.18 -18.45 13.62
C ASP A 543 2.38 -16.98 13.22
N TYR A 544 1.27 -16.25 13.10
CA TYR A 544 1.23 -14.82 12.86
C TYR A 544 0.01 -14.21 13.55
N ASN A 545 0.04 -12.89 13.72
CA ASN A 545 -1.06 -12.10 14.27
C ASN A 545 -1.47 -11.01 13.26
N TYR A 546 -2.49 -10.22 13.58
CA TYR A 546 -2.89 -9.08 12.74
C TYR A 546 -2.59 -7.76 13.41
N ASN A 547 -2.06 -6.82 12.66
CA ASN A 547 -1.87 -5.42 13.05
C ASN A 547 -2.98 -4.59 12.41
N LEU A 548 -3.66 -3.79 13.22
CA LEU A 548 -4.68 -2.85 12.77
C LEU A 548 -4.03 -1.47 12.60
N VAL A 549 -4.10 -0.91 11.40
CA VAL A 549 -3.71 0.46 11.13
C VAL A 549 -4.97 1.29 10.93
N VAL A 550 -5.13 2.36 11.71
CA VAL A 550 -6.27 3.28 11.64
C VAL A 550 -5.78 4.67 11.26
N PHE A 551 -6.34 5.20 10.18
CA PHE A 551 -6.21 6.59 9.76
C PHE A 551 -7.48 7.35 10.10
N GLU A 552 -7.31 8.49 10.76
CA GLU A 552 -8.38 9.37 11.18
C GLU A 552 -8.22 10.73 10.49
N GLU A 553 -9.23 11.13 9.70
CA GLU A 553 -9.26 12.46 9.10
C GLU A 553 -10.03 13.44 9.98
N ARG A 554 -9.32 14.43 10.50
CA ARG A 554 -9.83 15.47 11.40
C ARG A 554 -9.94 16.81 10.68
N ILE A 555 -11.04 17.50 10.86
CA ILE A 555 -11.21 18.86 10.36
C ILE A 555 -10.57 19.83 11.35
N ASN A 556 -9.60 20.61 10.88
CA ASN A 556 -8.98 21.70 11.63
C ASN A 556 -8.84 22.94 10.74
N MET A 557 -8.49 24.08 11.33
CA MET A 557 -8.35 25.34 10.63
C MET A 557 -6.93 25.90 10.83
N ILE A 558 -6.27 26.23 9.72
CA ILE A 558 -5.00 26.96 9.72
C ILE A 558 -5.30 28.44 9.57
N THR A 559 -4.70 29.25 10.43
CA THR A 559 -4.78 30.71 10.40
C THR A 559 -3.41 31.29 10.06
N PHE A 560 -3.36 32.22 9.10
CA PHE A 560 -2.18 33.02 8.76
C PHE A 560 -2.40 34.44 9.25
N VAL A 561 -1.66 34.86 10.28
CA VAL A 561 -1.80 36.18 10.91
C VAL A 561 -0.42 36.69 11.33
N GLY A 562 -0.13 37.96 11.05
CA GLY A 562 1.07 38.65 11.55
C GLY A 562 2.39 38.04 11.07
N GLY A 563 2.42 37.44 9.87
CA GLY A 563 3.64 36.83 9.33
C GLY A 563 3.90 35.40 9.80
N ASN A 564 2.98 34.81 10.57
CA ASN A 564 3.05 33.45 11.12
C ASN A 564 1.87 32.60 10.64
N ALA A 565 2.06 31.28 10.59
CA ALA A 565 0.98 30.31 10.42
C ALA A 565 0.86 29.46 11.67
N GLY A 566 -0.37 29.07 12.00
CA GLY A 566 -0.61 28.12 13.07
C GLY A 566 -1.99 27.48 13.00
N LEU A 567 -2.14 26.40 13.76
CA LEU A 567 -3.41 25.69 13.91
C LEU A 567 -4.27 26.39 14.96
N THR A 568 -5.57 26.47 14.67
CA THR A 568 -6.54 27.08 15.59
C THR A 568 -6.75 26.20 16.83
N TYR A 569 -6.81 24.89 16.63
CA TYR A 569 -6.93 23.91 17.70
C TYR A 569 -5.64 23.10 17.77
N ALA A 570 -5.03 23.05 18.95
CA ALA A 570 -3.91 22.16 19.22
C ALA A 570 -4.39 20.71 19.13
N THR A 571 -3.64 19.89 18.41
CA THR A 571 -3.87 18.46 18.20
C THR A 571 -3.24 17.61 19.27
#